data_AF-A0A534A0H1-F1
#
_entry.id   AF-A0A534A0H1-F1
#
_cell.length_a   1.000
_cell.length_b   1.000
_cell.length_c   1.000
_cell.angle_alpha   90.00
_cell.angle_beta   90.00
_cell.angle_gamma   90.00
#
_symmetry.space_group_name_H-M   'P 1'
#
loop_
_entity.id
_entity.type
_entity.pdbx_description
1 polymer ?
#
loop_
_entity_poly.entity_id
_entity_poly.type
_entity_poly.pdbx_seq_one_letter_code
_entity_poly.pdbx_strand_id
1 'polypeptide(L)'
;MNLAYLDSIIPKRWILFVYYWLPFLPTPSYFYFQSRSFIDQLKRSSSKNFPLEKLPDLLHILVQYASTIEEKEAAQKMIAEIFTHKTKTVRLEFLSRILKNFNPEDKNIEIINKVFLYIPDKFYLDYFNPLLKGKNCSHLNLKWCSYFKNKFSLKDRLALCLSLPNEKLIEYQATLSKLVIKECEEKFMFEFDLTLLNTSAIERLLNIVFARSSTTIFSKNLLQSFVNQLLKKARESKKDQEATINSYIRPLNIYSRNNFFKDFLAQWQDQENIDYFLSLCPADQWPTLIDHVIVSVFNAIDTEMNNNHLIEESSIEANPNLLLLAPLQKQTISFPINLFQFLAIQYLTKQAFNLNVLKKAFSETQGSIKDHQTFPPALQSAVVEKYISAIKVFLQDLLIQVPKENKRQDVHHIFKQFCSHENHDKFTKIITLILKKLPEDLHARYETDLNFLQQLLSQLYLIIEDPLVIKYKNELMIEQNKSQREYEERTQVSRELLLSIREGKQSRVAYQRMEELFGEKALVMQEKWKKNLGVHFFDAEDKEELELAKKEAEEMKKLNREYNDSYALSALSYGLSTSPSLASYLNY
;
A
#
# COMPACT_ATOMS: atom_id res chain seq x y z
N MET A 1 -54.65 30.97 21.48
CA MET A 1 -54.07 31.16 22.82
C MET A 1 -54.06 32.63 23.14
N ASN A 2 -54.62 33.01 24.30
CA ASN A 2 -54.79 34.39 24.74
C ASN A 2 -53.43 34.99 25.16
N LEU A 3 -53.10 36.18 24.65
CA LEU A 3 -51.87 36.89 25.02
C LEU A 3 -51.77 37.20 26.53
N ALA A 4 -52.90 37.40 27.20
CA ALA A 4 -52.94 37.62 28.64
C ALA A 4 -52.46 36.41 29.44
N TYR A 5 -52.70 35.20 28.93
CA TYR A 5 -52.22 33.98 29.57
C TYR A 5 -50.72 33.79 29.34
N LEU A 6 -50.21 34.05 28.13
CA LEU A 6 -48.76 34.02 27.86
C LEU A 6 -47.98 35.01 28.75
N ASP A 7 -48.52 36.21 28.96
CA ASP A 7 -47.93 37.20 29.89
C ASP A 7 -47.87 36.68 31.34
N SER A 8 -48.83 35.85 31.75
CA SER A 8 -48.87 35.28 33.10
C SER A 8 -47.75 34.27 33.38
N ILE A 9 -47.15 33.70 32.32
CA ILE A 9 -46.05 32.73 32.39
C ILE A 9 -44.70 33.43 32.61
N ILE A 10 -44.57 34.71 32.23
CA ILE A 10 -43.35 35.48 32.49
C ILE A 10 -43.18 35.63 34.02
N PRO A 11 -42.03 35.26 34.61
CA PRO A 11 -41.83 35.30 36.05
C PRO A 11 -42.15 36.69 36.64
N LYS A 12 -43.20 36.77 37.45
CA LYS A 12 -43.70 38.03 38.02
C LYS A 12 -42.80 38.62 39.11
N ARG A 13 -41.90 37.82 39.69
CA ARG A 13 -40.96 38.30 40.74
C ARG A 13 -40.13 39.51 40.30
N TRP A 14 -39.82 39.58 38.99
CA TRP A 14 -39.07 40.69 38.40
C TRP A 14 -39.82 42.02 38.41
N ILE A 15 -41.18 42.03 38.42
CA ILE A 15 -41.99 43.24 38.60
C ILE A 15 -41.67 43.87 39.95
N LEU A 16 -41.63 43.07 41.01
CA LEU A 16 -41.34 43.56 42.37
C LEU A 16 -39.91 44.14 42.44
N PHE A 17 -38.94 43.52 41.77
CA PHE A 17 -37.57 44.04 41.71
C PHE A 17 -37.44 45.38 40.96
N VAL A 18 -38.23 45.60 39.91
CA VAL A 18 -38.26 46.88 39.17
C VAL A 18 -38.98 47.98 39.94
N TYR A 19 -40.14 47.67 40.55
CA TYR A 19 -40.98 48.67 41.23
C TYR A 19 -40.38 49.17 42.55
N TYR A 20 -39.57 48.36 43.24
CA TYR A 20 -39.01 48.71 44.55
C TYR A 20 -37.54 49.15 44.51
N TRP A 21 -36.87 49.11 43.34
CA TRP A 21 -35.45 49.48 43.12
C TRP A 21 -34.55 49.18 44.33
N LEU A 22 -34.63 47.94 44.82
CA LEU A 22 -33.92 47.53 46.03
C LEU A 22 -32.44 47.31 45.69
N PRO A 23 -31.50 48.10 46.22
CA PRO A 23 -30.09 48.12 45.80
C PRO A 23 -29.32 46.82 46.10
N PHE A 24 -29.93 45.87 46.82
CA PHE A 24 -29.34 44.60 47.22
C PHE A 24 -29.89 43.39 46.44
N LEU A 25 -30.77 43.61 45.46
CA LEU A 25 -31.39 42.55 44.69
C LEU A 25 -30.86 42.52 43.25
N PRO A 26 -30.72 41.32 42.65
CA PRO A 26 -30.16 41.17 41.32
C PRO A 26 -31.01 41.95 40.31
N THR A 27 -30.34 42.66 39.40
CA THR A 27 -30.99 43.36 38.30
C THR A 27 -31.90 42.41 37.51
N PRO A 28 -33.09 42.87 37.06
CA PRO A 28 -33.99 42.02 36.32
C PRO A 28 -33.37 41.51 35.03
N SER A 29 -33.56 40.21 34.79
CA SER A 29 -33.00 39.55 33.62
C SER A 29 -33.47 40.19 32.31
N TYR A 30 -32.57 40.25 31.33
CA TYR A 30 -32.90 40.66 29.96
C TYR A 30 -34.03 39.82 29.35
N PHE A 31 -34.15 38.53 29.75
CA PHE A 31 -35.25 37.67 29.33
C PHE A 31 -36.61 38.27 29.68
N TYR A 32 -36.74 38.81 30.89
CA TYR A 32 -37.98 39.40 31.38
C TYR A 32 -38.37 40.62 30.55
N PHE A 33 -37.45 41.57 30.37
CA PHE A 33 -37.73 42.81 29.63
C PHE A 33 -38.07 42.56 28.16
N GLN A 34 -37.29 41.70 27.49
CA GLN A 34 -37.48 41.42 26.06
C GLN A 34 -38.79 40.67 25.81
N SER A 35 -39.09 39.64 26.61
CA SER A 35 -40.34 38.89 26.49
C SER A 35 -41.56 39.77 26.73
N ARG A 36 -41.49 40.67 27.72
CA ARG A 36 -42.61 41.54 28.08
C ARG A 36 -42.83 42.64 27.05
N SER A 37 -41.76 43.28 26.59
CA SER A 37 -41.81 44.25 25.49
C SER A 37 -42.47 43.65 24.25
N PHE A 38 -42.08 42.43 23.88
CA PHE A 38 -42.64 41.71 22.74
C PHE A 38 -44.14 41.40 22.92
N ILE A 39 -44.55 40.86 24.07
CA ILE A 39 -45.97 40.57 24.33
C ILE A 39 -46.81 41.85 24.36
N ASP A 40 -46.32 42.93 24.95
CA ASP A 40 -47.07 44.18 25.04
C ASP A 40 -47.20 44.86 23.67
N GLN A 41 -46.19 44.76 22.80
CA GLN A 41 -46.31 45.18 21.40
C GLN A 41 -47.40 44.37 20.67
N LEU A 42 -47.47 43.05 20.88
CA LEU A 42 -48.52 42.23 20.31
C LEU A 42 -49.92 42.59 20.83
N LYS A 43 -50.07 42.88 22.13
CA LYS A 43 -51.35 43.33 22.70
C LYS A 43 -51.80 44.67 22.10
N ARG A 44 -50.88 45.60 21.87
CA ARG A 44 -51.16 46.91 21.24
C ARG A 44 -51.62 46.78 19.79
N SER A 45 -51.22 45.71 19.09
CA SER A 45 -51.69 45.40 17.74
C SER A 45 -53.14 44.89 17.65
N SER A 46 -53.93 44.98 18.73
CA SER A 46 -55.35 44.62 18.83
C SER A 46 -55.71 43.13 18.67
N SER A 47 -54.71 42.23 18.63
CA SER A 47 -54.96 40.79 18.64
C SER A 47 -55.17 40.26 20.07
N LYS A 48 -56.29 39.58 20.34
CA LYS A 48 -56.47 38.83 21.61
C LYS A 48 -55.67 37.52 21.62
N ASN A 49 -55.33 36.97 20.45
CA ASN A 49 -54.68 35.67 20.30
C ASN A 49 -53.25 35.79 19.78
N PHE A 50 -52.37 34.88 20.18
CA PHE A 50 -51.00 34.84 19.67
C PHE A 50 -50.95 34.53 18.15
N PRO A 51 -50.38 35.40 17.30
CA PRO A 51 -50.21 35.14 15.87
C PRO A 51 -48.99 34.22 15.64
N LEU A 52 -49.21 33.06 15.00
CA LEU A 52 -48.13 32.07 14.79
C LEU A 52 -46.98 32.59 13.92
N GLU A 53 -47.25 33.57 13.05
CA GLU A 53 -46.22 34.19 12.21
C GLU A 53 -45.13 34.92 13.02
N LYS A 54 -45.44 35.31 14.26
CA LYS A 54 -44.54 36.00 15.20
C LYS A 54 -43.79 35.04 16.12
N LEU A 55 -44.04 33.75 16.00
CA LEU A 55 -43.33 32.75 16.81
C LEU A 55 -41.82 32.72 16.55
N PRO A 56 -41.28 32.88 15.32
CA PRO A 56 -39.83 32.98 15.13
C PRO A 56 -39.18 34.13 15.92
N ASP A 57 -39.84 35.30 15.95
CA ASP A 57 -39.39 36.47 16.70
C ASP A 57 -39.40 36.18 18.22
N LEU A 58 -40.45 35.52 18.71
CA LEU A 58 -40.52 35.08 20.10
C LEU A 58 -39.42 34.06 20.41
N LEU A 59 -39.22 33.05 19.57
CA LEU A 59 -38.18 32.03 19.76
C LEU A 59 -36.79 32.66 19.82
N HIS A 60 -36.54 33.72 19.04
CA HIS A 60 -35.26 34.43 19.07
C HIS A 60 -35.01 35.03 20.46
N ILE A 61 -36.01 35.71 21.02
CA ILE A 61 -35.94 36.25 22.38
C ILE A 61 -35.73 35.14 23.40
N LEU A 62 -36.51 34.06 23.31
CA LEU A 62 -36.42 32.95 24.27
C LEU A 62 -35.05 32.27 24.24
N VAL A 63 -34.51 31.99 23.05
CA VAL A 63 -33.21 31.32 22.88
C VAL A 63 -32.06 32.23 23.29
N GLN A 64 -32.10 33.51 22.94
CA GLN A 64 -31.00 34.44 23.19
C GLN A 64 -30.90 34.83 24.68
N TYR A 65 -32.02 35.00 25.36
CA TYR A 65 -32.03 35.61 26.69
C TYR A 65 -32.35 34.66 27.84
N ALA A 66 -32.90 33.46 27.60
CA ALA A 66 -33.16 32.50 28.69
C ALA A 66 -31.83 31.92 29.23
N SER A 67 -31.41 32.41 30.39
CA SER A 67 -30.11 32.11 30.97
C SER A 67 -30.19 31.16 32.16
N THR A 68 -31.26 31.26 32.95
CA THR A 68 -31.49 30.45 34.16
C THR A 68 -32.43 29.27 33.91
N ILE A 69 -32.41 28.28 34.82
CA ILE A 69 -33.29 27.10 34.75
C ILE A 69 -34.77 27.52 34.71
N GLU A 70 -35.16 28.45 35.58
CA GLU A 70 -36.54 28.97 35.63
C GLU A 70 -36.96 29.68 34.33
N GLU A 71 -36.05 30.44 33.69
CA GLU A 71 -36.34 31.09 32.42
C GLU A 71 -36.47 30.09 31.27
N LYS A 72 -35.65 29.04 31.27
CA LYS A 72 -35.76 27.93 30.31
C LYS A 72 -37.08 27.19 30.50
N GLU A 73 -37.50 26.93 31.73
CA GLU A 73 -38.81 26.33 32.03
C GLU A 73 -39.97 27.23 31.59
N ALA A 74 -39.88 28.54 31.84
CA ALA A 74 -40.88 29.51 31.40
C ALA A 74 -40.97 29.56 29.86
N ALA A 75 -39.84 29.61 29.16
CA ALA A 75 -39.78 29.57 27.71
C ALA A 75 -40.42 28.28 27.14
N GLN A 76 -40.11 27.14 27.75
CA GLN A 76 -40.70 25.86 27.35
C GLN A 76 -42.20 25.79 27.61
N LYS A 77 -42.69 26.34 28.73
CA LYS A 77 -44.13 26.45 29.03
C LYS A 77 -44.83 27.33 28.00
N MET A 78 -44.27 28.49 27.66
CA MET A 78 -44.82 29.37 26.62
C MET A 78 -44.97 28.65 25.28
N ILE A 79 -43.96 27.87 24.86
CA ILE A 79 -44.00 27.11 23.62
C ILE A 79 -45.09 26.04 23.66
N ALA A 80 -45.12 25.23 24.72
CA ALA A 80 -46.12 24.17 24.86
C ALA A 80 -47.55 24.72 24.73
N GLU A 81 -47.82 25.85 25.39
CA GLU A 81 -49.13 26.53 25.39
C GLU A 81 -49.52 27.15 24.05
N ILE A 82 -48.56 27.59 23.26
CA ILE A 82 -48.82 28.07 21.89
C ILE A 82 -49.29 26.91 21.00
N PHE A 83 -48.74 25.71 21.19
CA PHE A 83 -48.98 24.56 20.33
C PHE A 83 -50.14 23.65 20.78
N THR A 84 -50.44 23.49 22.08
CA THR A 84 -51.61 22.72 22.59
C THR A 84 -52.93 23.19 21.97
N HIS A 85 -53.03 24.46 21.59
CA HIS A 85 -54.23 25.05 21.01
C HIS A 85 -54.21 25.24 19.49
N LYS A 86 -53.13 24.89 18.78
CA LYS A 86 -52.93 25.26 17.35
C LYS A 86 -52.29 24.21 16.43
N THR A 87 -52.21 22.94 16.85
CA THR A 87 -51.57 21.84 16.08
C THR A 87 -52.02 21.72 14.61
N LYS A 88 -53.27 22.06 14.27
CA LYS A 88 -53.80 22.00 12.88
C LYS A 88 -53.37 23.14 11.95
N THR A 89 -52.64 24.15 12.44
CA THR A 89 -52.32 25.37 11.64
C THR A 89 -50.85 25.50 11.23
N VAL A 90 -50.01 24.52 11.56
CA VAL A 90 -48.59 24.50 11.18
C VAL A 90 -48.46 24.24 9.66
N ARG A 91 -47.72 25.11 8.96
CA ARG A 91 -47.44 25.00 7.52
C ARG A 91 -45.95 24.79 7.27
N LEU A 92 -45.56 24.32 6.08
CA LEU A 92 -44.16 24.14 5.69
C LEU A 92 -43.30 25.43 5.83
N GLU A 93 -43.88 26.58 5.49
CA GLU A 93 -43.24 27.89 5.61
C GLU A 93 -42.77 28.18 7.04
N PHE A 94 -43.50 27.67 8.03
CA PHE A 94 -43.16 27.81 9.44
C PHE A 94 -41.83 27.12 9.77
N LEU A 95 -41.68 25.86 9.33
CA LEU A 95 -40.43 25.12 9.47
C LEU A 95 -39.29 25.85 8.75
N SER A 96 -39.53 26.35 7.53
CA SER A 96 -38.51 27.07 6.76
C SER A 96 -37.98 28.32 7.46
N ARG A 97 -38.83 29.08 8.16
CA ARG A 97 -38.41 30.27 8.91
C ARG A 97 -37.58 29.91 10.14
N ILE A 98 -37.96 28.86 10.86
CA ILE A 98 -37.17 28.38 12.01
C ILE A 98 -35.79 27.93 11.55
N LEU A 99 -35.72 27.06 10.54
CA LEU A 99 -34.44 26.49 10.10
C LEU A 99 -33.47 27.55 9.52
N LYS A 100 -33.99 28.66 8.99
CA LYS A 100 -33.17 29.78 8.48
C LYS A 100 -32.64 30.71 9.58
N ASN A 101 -33.38 30.88 10.67
CA ASN A 101 -33.08 31.87 11.69
C ASN A 101 -32.30 31.31 12.89
N PHE A 102 -32.18 29.98 13.00
CA PHE A 102 -31.55 29.31 14.14
C PHE A 102 -30.52 28.28 13.69
N ASN A 103 -29.50 28.06 14.54
CA ASN A 103 -28.47 27.06 14.34
C ASN A 103 -28.65 25.93 15.38
N PRO A 104 -28.62 24.64 14.98
CA PRO A 104 -28.77 23.54 15.91
C PRO A 104 -27.67 23.46 16.99
N GLU A 105 -26.58 24.21 16.84
CA GLU A 105 -25.47 24.30 17.79
C GLU A 105 -25.63 25.47 18.80
N ASP A 106 -26.74 26.21 18.76
CA ASP A 106 -27.00 27.33 19.68
C ASP A 106 -27.17 26.83 21.14
N LYS A 107 -26.64 27.60 22.11
CA LYS A 107 -26.60 27.25 23.56
C LYS A 107 -27.95 26.86 24.18
N ASN A 108 -29.06 27.32 23.60
CA ASN A 108 -30.42 27.11 24.11
C ASN A 108 -31.35 26.44 23.08
N ILE A 109 -30.79 25.66 22.15
CA ILE A 109 -31.56 24.94 21.13
C ILE A 109 -32.64 24.02 21.72
N GLU A 110 -32.44 23.56 22.96
CA GLU A 110 -33.42 22.76 23.73
C GLU A 110 -34.80 23.42 23.84
N ILE A 111 -34.85 24.76 23.84
CA ILE A 111 -36.09 25.52 23.83
C ILE A 111 -36.84 25.28 22.51
N ILE A 112 -36.12 25.28 21.38
CA ILE A 112 -36.68 25.03 20.05
C ILE A 112 -37.05 23.55 19.87
N ASN A 113 -36.37 22.61 20.53
CA ASN A 113 -36.66 21.18 20.41
C ASN A 113 -38.14 20.84 20.68
N LYS A 114 -38.77 21.56 21.62
CA LYS A 114 -40.21 21.39 21.88
C LYS A 114 -41.08 21.80 20.70
N VAL A 115 -40.69 22.83 19.94
CA VAL A 115 -41.40 23.25 18.72
C VAL A 115 -41.40 22.11 17.70
N PHE A 116 -40.27 21.43 17.53
CA PHE A 116 -40.11 20.36 16.55
C PHE A 116 -40.99 19.13 16.82
N LEU A 117 -41.37 18.89 18.08
CA LEU A 117 -42.32 17.83 18.46
C LEU A 117 -43.74 18.06 17.91
N TYR A 118 -44.11 19.31 17.65
CA TYR A 118 -45.44 19.67 17.15
C TYR A 118 -45.51 19.80 15.62
N ILE A 119 -44.38 19.64 14.92
CA ILE A 119 -44.34 19.70 13.46
C ILE A 119 -44.47 18.26 12.91
N PRO A 120 -45.45 17.99 12.01
CA PRO A 120 -45.57 16.69 11.36
C PRO A 120 -44.31 16.28 10.58
N ASP A 121 -43.95 14.99 10.64
CA ASP A 121 -42.76 14.46 9.98
C ASP A 121 -42.73 14.71 8.46
N LYS A 122 -43.90 14.70 7.82
CA LYS A 122 -44.05 14.99 6.38
C LYS A 122 -43.41 16.34 5.99
N PHE A 123 -43.53 17.39 6.83
CA PHE A 123 -42.97 18.70 6.48
C PHE A 123 -41.45 18.74 6.50
N TYR A 124 -40.79 17.89 7.31
CA TYR A 124 -39.34 17.77 7.25
C TYR A 124 -38.91 17.15 5.93
N LEU A 125 -39.57 16.07 5.51
CA LEU A 125 -39.32 15.46 4.21
C LEU A 125 -39.56 16.45 3.07
N ASP A 126 -40.68 17.18 3.08
CA ASP A 126 -41.00 18.17 2.05
C ASP A 126 -39.98 19.31 1.99
N TYR A 127 -39.43 19.74 3.13
CA TYR A 127 -38.41 20.79 3.19
C TYR A 127 -37.04 20.32 2.69
N PHE A 128 -36.61 19.12 3.12
CA PHE A 128 -35.26 18.63 2.82
C PHE A 128 -35.17 17.88 1.48
N ASN A 129 -36.23 17.23 1.00
CA ASN A 129 -36.21 16.48 -0.27
C ASN A 129 -35.71 17.30 -1.49
N PRO A 130 -36.11 18.58 -1.67
CA PRO A 130 -35.55 19.42 -2.71
C PRO A 130 -34.04 19.68 -2.52
N LEU A 131 -33.58 19.78 -1.28
CA LEU A 131 -32.17 19.95 -0.93
C LEU A 131 -31.37 18.66 -1.17
N LEU A 132 -31.95 17.47 -0.94
CA LEU A 132 -31.35 16.17 -1.26
C LEU A 132 -31.11 15.98 -2.77
N LYS A 133 -31.86 16.72 -3.61
CA LYS A 133 -31.81 16.61 -5.07
C LYS A 133 -31.04 17.74 -5.77
N GLY A 134 -30.48 18.72 -5.04
CA GLY A 134 -30.02 19.98 -5.62
C GLY A 134 -28.70 20.53 -5.10
N LYS A 135 -28.06 21.40 -5.90
CA LYS A 135 -26.74 22.01 -5.64
C LYS A 135 -26.74 23.13 -4.57
N ASN A 136 -27.91 23.58 -4.12
CA ASN A 136 -28.06 24.73 -3.21
C ASN A 136 -28.27 24.33 -1.74
N CYS A 137 -27.49 23.37 -1.24
CA CYS A 137 -27.43 23.08 0.19
C CYS A 137 -26.43 24.02 0.88
N SER A 138 -26.88 24.77 1.89
CA SER A 138 -26.03 25.59 2.76
C SER A 138 -25.48 24.75 3.91
N HIS A 139 -24.40 25.21 4.56
CA HIS A 139 -23.87 24.53 5.75
C HIS A 139 -24.92 24.40 6.86
N LEU A 140 -25.72 25.46 7.06
CA LEU A 140 -26.80 25.47 8.04
C LEU A 140 -27.84 24.38 7.77
N ASN A 141 -28.22 24.18 6.50
CA ASN A 141 -29.12 23.10 6.12
C ASN A 141 -28.52 21.73 6.46
N LEU A 142 -27.21 21.51 6.21
CA LEU A 142 -26.53 20.27 6.56
C LEU A 142 -26.47 20.02 8.07
N LYS A 143 -26.24 21.08 8.87
CA LYS A 143 -26.29 20.97 10.33
C LYS A 143 -27.66 20.52 10.80
N TRP A 144 -28.73 21.08 10.23
CA TRP A 144 -30.10 20.66 10.53
C TRP A 144 -30.40 19.24 10.06
N CYS A 145 -29.93 18.82 8.88
CA CYS A 145 -30.03 17.43 8.43
C CYS A 145 -29.34 16.48 9.42
N SER A 146 -28.15 16.85 9.90
CA SER A 146 -27.42 16.05 10.90
C SER A 146 -28.15 15.98 12.23
N TYR A 147 -28.78 17.09 12.65
CA TYR A 147 -29.58 17.14 13.88
C TYR A 147 -30.80 16.22 13.79
N PHE A 148 -31.50 16.22 12.66
CA PHE A 148 -32.68 15.38 12.41
C PHE A 148 -32.35 14.06 11.71
N LYS A 149 -31.12 13.54 11.81
CA LYS A 149 -30.68 12.38 11.02
C LYS A 149 -31.62 11.16 11.10
N ASN A 150 -32.25 10.94 12.27
CA ASN A 150 -33.15 9.83 12.52
C ASN A 150 -34.48 9.91 11.75
N LYS A 151 -34.82 11.09 11.20
CA LYS A 151 -36.01 11.29 10.35
C LYS A 151 -35.77 10.95 8.88
N PHE A 152 -34.53 10.71 8.48
CA PHE A 152 -34.15 10.41 7.10
C PHE A 152 -33.57 9.01 6.98
N SER A 153 -33.91 8.32 5.89
CA SER A 153 -33.29 7.03 5.60
C SER A 153 -31.78 7.20 5.37
N LEU A 154 -31.02 6.13 5.58
CA LEU A 154 -29.58 6.12 5.28
C LEU A 154 -29.32 6.43 3.79
N LYS A 155 -30.17 5.89 2.91
CA LYS A 155 -30.15 6.12 1.46
C LYS A 155 -30.26 7.60 1.10
N ASP A 156 -31.23 8.30 1.69
CA ASP A 156 -31.46 9.72 1.42
C ASP A 156 -30.29 10.60 1.90
N ARG A 157 -29.77 10.28 3.10
CA ARG A 157 -28.60 10.99 3.67
C ARG A 157 -27.34 10.79 2.83
N LEU A 158 -27.13 9.58 2.31
CA LEU A 158 -26.00 9.25 1.46
C LEU A 158 -26.12 9.93 0.09
N ALA A 159 -27.31 9.94 -0.52
CA ALA A 159 -27.57 10.63 -1.78
C ALA A 159 -27.29 12.15 -1.67
N LEU A 160 -27.71 12.79 -0.57
CA LEU A 160 -27.39 14.19 -0.31
C LEU A 160 -25.88 14.42 -0.23
N CYS A 161 -25.17 13.61 0.56
CA CYS A 161 -23.72 13.73 0.71
C CYS A 161 -23.05 13.68 -0.67
N LEU A 162 -23.37 12.67 -1.48
CA LEU A 162 -22.76 12.48 -2.80
C LEU A 162 -23.17 13.56 -3.83
N SER A 163 -24.33 14.21 -3.66
CA SER A 163 -24.77 15.30 -4.54
C SER A 163 -23.97 16.61 -4.37
N LEU A 164 -23.25 16.77 -3.26
CA LEU A 164 -22.48 17.99 -2.97
C LEU A 164 -21.21 18.08 -3.84
N PRO A 165 -20.80 19.31 -4.23
CA PRO A 165 -19.51 19.53 -4.91
C PRO A 165 -18.33 19.20 -3.99
N ASN A 166 -17.17 18.90 -4.58
CA ASN A 166 -15.97 18.47 -3.85
C ASN A 166 -15.52 19.47 -2.77
N GLU A 167 -15.58 20.78 -3.06
CA GLU A 167 -15.19 21.82 -2.10
C GLU A 167 -16.03 21.75 -0.82
N LYS A 168 -17.35 21.62 -0.95
CA LYS A 168 -18.28 21.53 0.19
C LYS A 168 -18.14 20.23 0.97
N LEU A 169 -17.75 19.14 0.31
CA LEU A 169 -17.51 17.87 0.98
C LEU A 169 -16.34 17.96 1.97
N ILE A 170 -15.30 18.72 1.60
CA ILE A 170 -14.13 18.98 2.45
C ILE A 170 -14.50 19.99 3.53
N GLU A 171 -15.09 21.12 3.15
CA GLU A 171 -15.47 22.21 4.07
C GLU A 171 -16.40 21.71 5.19
N TYR A 172 -17.34 20.82 4.85
CA TYR A 172 -18.37 20.33 5.80
C TYR A 172 -18.13 18.91 6.30
N GLN A 173 -16.90 18.39 6.19
CA GLN A 173 -16.58 17.01 6.53
C GLN A 173 -17.03 16.61 7.95
N ALA A 174 -16.83 17.48 8.94
CA ALA A 174 -17.25 17.20 10.33
C ALA A 174 -18.77 17.04 10.47
N THR A 175 -19.56 17.84 9.75
CA THR A 175 -21.03 17.75 9.74
C THR A 175 -21.48 16.51 8.98
N LEU A 176 -20.87 16.22 7.82
CA LEU A 176 -21.16 15.04 7.02
C LEU A 176 -20.79 13.74 7.75
N SER A 177 -19.76 13.79 8.60
CA SER A 177 -19.33 12.65 9.43
C SER A 177 -20.41 12.25 10.43
N LYS A 178 -21.00 13.23 11.11
CA LYS A 178 -22.13 13.01 12.02
C LYS A 178 -23.42 12.59 11.29
N LEU A 179 -23.60 13.07 10.06
CA LEU A 179 -24.79 12.82 9.25
C LEU A 179 -24.82 11.40 8.67
N VAL A 180 -23.74 10.95 8.02
CA VAL A 180 -23.76 9.71 7.23
C VAL A 180 -22.43 8.95 7.19
N ILE A 181 -21.27 9.64 7.11
CA ILE A 181 -19.99 8.96 6.80
C ILE A 181 -19.66 7.92 7.87
N LYS A 182 -19.73 8.30 9.16
CA LYS A 182 -19.39 7.39 10.27
C LYS A 182 -20.27 6.13 10.27
N GLU A 183 -21.58 6.29 10.05
CA GLU A 183 -22.51 5.16 9.99
C GLU A 183 -22.24 4.27 8.78
N CYS A 184 -21.88 4.84 7.62
CA CYS A 184 -21.48 4.07 6.45
C CYS A 184 -20.17 3.30 6.69
N GLU A 185 -19.19 3.92 7.32
CA GLU A 185 -17.92 3.26 7.65
C GLU A 185 -18.12 2.11 8.62
N GLU A 186 -18.96 2.28 9.64
CA GLU A 186 -19.28 1.22 10.60
C GLU A 186 -20.07 0.06 9.96
N LYS A 187 -21.04 0.36 9.09
CA LYS A 187 -21.93 -0.66 8.50
C LYS A 187 -21.34 -1.40 7.31
N PHE A 188 -20.56 -0.73 6.47
CA PHE A 188 -20.19 -1.24 5.14
C PHE A 188 -18.68 -1.42 4.96
N MET A 189 -17.92 -1.45 6.06
CA MET A 189 -16.48 -1.65 6.03
C MET A 189 -16.07 -2.90 5.23
N PHE A 190 -16.87 -3.97 5.32
CA PHE A 190 -16.59 -5.25 4.67
C PHE A 190 -17.43 -5.51 3.43
N GLU A 191 -18.71 -5.14 3.46
CA GLU A 191 -19.65 -5.40 2.38
C GLU A 191 -20.59 -4.20 2.17
N PHE A 192 -20.44 -3.53 1.02
CA PHE A 192 -21.23 -2.36 0.69
C PHE A 192 -22.57 -2.71 0.04
N ASP A 193 -23.68 -2.20 0.60
CA ASP A 193 -25.00 -2.37 0.01
C ASP A 193 -25.23 -1.40 -1.16
N LEU A 194 -25.10 -1.90 -2.38
CA LEU A 194 -25.34 -1.13 -3.61
C LEU A 194 -26.79 -0.67 -3.79
N THR A 195 -27.78 -1.25 -3.10
CA THR A 195 -29.19 -0.83 -3.23
C THR A 195 -29.46 0.57 -2.65
N LEU A 196 -28.54 1.06 -1.83
CA LEU A 196 -28.54 2.41 -1.28
C LEU A 196 -28.17 3.47 -2.32
N LEU A 197 -27.55 3.09 -3.43
CA LEU A 197 -27.05 4.02 -4.43
C LEU A 197 -27.92 3.99 -5.69
N ASN A 198 -28.12 5.16 -6.29
CA ASN A 198 -28.61 5.29 -7.66
C ASN A 198 -27.42 5.40 -8.62
N THR A 199 -27.66 5.34 -9.93
CA THR A 199 -26.61 5.40 -10.97
C THR A 199 -25.71 6.63 -10.83
N SER A 200 -26.30 7.83 -10.60
CA SER A 200 -25.52 9.05 -10.41
C SER A 200 -24.62 9.02 -9.17
N ALA A 201 -25.06 8.37 -8.09
CA ALA A 201 -24.27 8.24 -6.87
C ALA A 201 -23.14 7.21 -7.03
N ILE A 202 -23.38 6.14 -7.80
CA ILE A 202 -22.36 5.17 -8.21
C ILE A 202 -21.27 5.88 -9.03
N GLU A 203 -21.64 6.62 -10.07
CA GLU A 203 -20.69 7.40 -10.90
C GLU A 203 -19.93 8.41 -10.05
N ARG A 204 -20.59 9.07 -9.09
CA ARG A 204 -19.94 10.01 -8.18
C ARG A 204 -18.87 9.34 -7.32
N LEU A 205 -19.17 8.18 -6.73
CA LEU A 205 -18.18 7.43 -5.95
C LEU A 205 -17.04 6.91 -6.82
N LEU A 206 -17.33 6.43 -8.04
CA LEU A 206 -16.29 6.02 -8.99
C LEU A 206 -15.40 7.21 -9.37
N ASN A 207 -15.97 8.39 -9.60
CA ASN A 207 -15.18 9.62 -9.80
C ASN A 207 -14.29 9.92 -8.59
N ILE A 208 -14.76 9.75 -7.35
CA ILE A 208 -13.94 9.94 -6.14
C ILE A 208 -12.79 8.92 -6.08
N VAL A 209 -13.07 7.65 -6.41
CA VAL A 209 -12.07 6.57 -6.43
C VAL A 209 -11.00 6.81 -7.50
N PHE A 210 -11.41 7.10 -8.74
CA PHE A 210 -10.51 7.12 -9.89
C PHE A 210 -9.92 8.50 -10.21
N ALA A 211 -10.57 9.61 -9.85
CA ALA A 211 -9.98 10.95 -10.04
C ALA A 211 -8.79 11.21 -9.12
N ARG A 212 -8.48 10.29 -8.19
CA ARG A 212 -7.35 10.39 -7.23
C ARG A 212 -7.34 11.74 -6.51
N SER A 213 -8.53 12.30 -6.24
CA SER A 213 -8.61 13.48 -5.40
C SER A 213 -8.02 13.08 -4.05
N SER A 214 -6.96 13.77 -3.63
CA SER A 214 -6.27 13.58 -2.34
C SER A 214 -7.19 13.78 -1.12
N THR A 215 -8.44 14.14 -1.38
CA THR A 215 -9.50 14.46 -0.43
C THR A 215 -10.59 13.37 -0.45
N THR A 216 -10.22 12.14 -0.14
CA THR A 216 -11.21 11.06 0.06
C THR A 216 -11.96 11.27 1.37
N ILE A 217 -13.26 11.55 1.28
CA ILE A 217 -14.16 11.75 2.44
C ILE A 217 -14.46 10.43 3.17
N PHE A 218 -14.36 9.33 2.44
CA PHE A 218 -14.54 7.97 2.93
C PHE A 218 -13.18 7.29 3.06
N SER A 219 -13.04 6.41 4.05
CA SER A 219 -11.86 5.55 4.18
C SER A 219 -11.62 4.68 2.94
N LYS A 220 -10.35 4.34 2.71
CA LYS A 220 -9.94 3.43 1.62
C LYS A 220 -10.68 2.09 1.68
N ASN A 221 -10.89 1.55 2.89
CA ASN A 221 -11.58 0.28 3.08
C ASN A 221 -13.03 0.32 2.60
N LEU A 222 -13.77 1.40 2.91
CA LEU A 222 -15.15 1.56 2.43
C LEU A 222 -15.21 1.66 0.91
N LEU A 223 -14.34 2.48 0.33
CA LEU A 223 -14.26 2.65 -1.13
C LEU A 223 -13.90 1.33 -1.82
N GLN A 224 -13.00 0.54 -1.22
CA GLN A 224 -12.65 -0.79 -1.70
C GLN A 224 -13.84 -1.74 -1.63
N SER A 225 -14.53 -1.80 -0.48
CA SER A 225 -15.75 -2.60 -0.30
C SER A 225 -16.83 -2.27 -1.35
N PHE A 226 -17.02 -0.97 -1.64
CA PHE A 226 -17.91 -0.50 -2.71
C PHE A 226 -17.51 -1.03 -4.09
N VAL A 227 -16.22 -0.91 -4.45
CA VAL A 227 -15.69 -1.41 -5.73
C VAL A 227 -15.83 -2.93 -5.84
N ASN A 228 -15.54 -3.67 -4.76
CA ASN A 228 -15.68 -5.13 -4.69
C ASN A 228 -17.11 -5.58 -5.00
N GLN A 229 -18.10 -4.93 -4.37
CA GLN A 229 -19.50 -5.26 -4.58
C GLN A 229 -19.98 -4.90 -5.98
N LEU A 230 -19.50 -3.78 -6.52
CA LEU A 230 -19.78 -3.36 -7.89
C LEU A 230 -19.29 -4.39 -8.91
N LEU A 231 -18.06 -4.89 -8.73
CA LEU A 231 -17.47 -5.89 -9.60
C LEU A 231 -18.15 -7.26 -9.46
N LYS A 232 -18.49 -7.66 -8.23
CA LYS A 232 -19.26 -8.89 -7.96
C LYS A 232 -20.61 -8.86 -8.68
N LYS A 233 -21.37 -7.76 -8.54
CA LYS A 233 -22.65 -7.61 -9.25
C LYS A 233 -22.50 -7.47 -10.76
N ALA A 234 -21.44 -6.83 -11.25
CA ALA A 234 -21.16 -6.77 -12.68
C ALA A 234 -20.98 -8.18 -13.26
N ARG A 235 -20.22 -9.05 -12.57
CA ARG A 235 -20.02 -10.45 -12.93
C ARG A 235 -21.35 -11.24 -12.93
N GLU A 236 -22.23 -10.97 -11.98
CA GLU A 236 -23.53 -11.66 -11.84
C GLU A 236 -24.62 -11.14 -12.81
N SER A 237 -24.63 -9.85 -13.17
CA SER A 237 -25.74 -9.17 -13.87
C SER A 237 -25.46 -8.74 -15.33
N LYS A 238 -24.25 -8.99 -15.84
CA LYS A 238 -23.85 -9.04 -17.26
C LYS A 238 -24.06 -7.84 -18.21
N LYS A 239 -24.66 -6.67 -17.86
CA LYS A 239 -24.73 -5.56 -18.85
C LYS A 239 -24.49 -4.12 -18.34
N ASP A 240 -25.20 -3.62 -17.32
CA ASP A 240 -25.21 -2.16 -17.07
C ASP A 240 -24.11 -1.67 -16.09
N GLN A 241 -23.84 -2.43 -15.02
CA GLN A 241 -22.82 -2.05 -14.03
C GLN A 241 -21.40 -2.31 -14.53
N GLU A 242 -21.23 -3.36 -15.34
CA GLU A 242 -19.97 -3.71 -15.98
C GLU A 242 -19.52 -2.61 -16.95
N ALA A 243 -20.43 -2.09 -17.78
CA ALA A 243 -20.15 -0.99 -18.70
C ALA A 243 -19.69 0.28 -17.96
N THR A 244 -20.37 0.62 -16.85
CA THR A 244 -20.03 1.78 -16.02
C THR A 244 -18.64 1.65 -15.41
N ILE A 245 -18.30 0.55 -14.76
CA ILE A 245 -16.98 0.37 -14.14
C ILE A 245 -15.88 0.34 -15.22
N ASN A 246 -16.14 -0.34 -16.34
CA ASN A 246 -15.20 -0.42 -17.45
C ASN A 246 -14.90 0.94 -18.08
N SER A 247 -15.87 1.88 -18.12
CA SER A 247 -15.59 3.23 -18.60
C SER A 247 -14.61 4.01 -17.72
N TYR A 248 -14.45 3.62 -16.44
CA TYR A 248 -13.46 4.20 -15.54
C TYR A 248 -12.12 3.46 -15.54
N ILE A 249 -12.12 2.13 -15.70
CA ILE A 249 -10.88 1.33 -15.71
C ILE A 249 -10.12 1.46 -17.04
N ARG A 250 -10.82 1.52 -18.17
CA ARG A 250 -10.21 1.56 -19.51
C ARG A 250 -9.31 2.79 -19.73
N PRO A 251 -9.66 4.02 -19.30
CA PRO A 251 -8.80 5.18 -19.49
C PRO A 251 -7.56 5.23 -18.57
N LEU A 252 -7.48 4.39 -17.54
CA LEU A 252 -6.33 4.39 -16.63
C LEU A 252 -5.06 3.98 -17.36
N ASN A 253 -3.94 4.61 -17.03
CA ASN A 253 -2.65 4.11 -17.45
C ASN A 253 -2.31 2.79 -16.73
N ILE A 254 -1.33 2.05 -17.27
CA ILE A 254 -0.99 0.69 -16.84
C ILE A 254 -0.58 0.65 -15.36
N TYR A 255 0.22 1.60 -14.89
CA TYR A 255 0.62 1.69 -13.48
C TYR A 255 -0.57 1.89 -12.54
N SER A 256 -1.48 2.79 -12.92
CA SER A 256 -2.67 3.10 -12.13
C SER A 256 -3.62 1.92 -12.04
N ARG A 257 -3.74 1.19 -13.14
CA ARG A 257 -4.56 -0.01 -13.21
C ARG A 257 -3.92 -1.17 -12.43
N ASN A 258 -2.60 -1.35 -12.52
CA ASN A 258 -1.89 -2.36 -11.74
C ASN A 258 -2.04 -2.13 -10.24
N ASN A 259 -1.86 -0.89 -9.77
CA ASN A 259 -2.05 -0.57 -8.35
C ASN A 259 -3.49 -0.84 -7.89
N PHE A 260 -4.48 -0.50 -8.73
CA PHE A 260 -5.88 -0.80 -8.47
C PHE A 260 -6.13 -2.32 -8.34
N PHE A 261 -5.58 -3.12 -9.25
CA PHE A 261 -5.70 -4.58 -9.19
C PHE A 261 -4.95 -5.18 -8.00
N LYS A 262 -3.75 -4.68 -7.69
CA LYS A 262 -2.93 -5.12 -6.56
C LYS A 262 -3.67 -4.96 -5.23
N ASP A 263 -4.23 -3.78 -4.97
CA ASP A 263 -4.97 -3.49 -3.74
C ASP A 263 -6.22 -4.37 -3.62
N PHE A 264 -6.85 -4.70 -4.76
CA PHE A 264 -8.00 -5.59 -4.82
C PHE A 264 -7.64 -7.05 -4.50
N LEU A 265 -6.61 -7.58 -5.14
CA LEU A 265 -6.24 -8.99 -5.07
C LEU A 265 -5.70 -9.40 -3.72
N ALA A 266 -5.13 -8.47 -2.95
CA ALA A 266 -4.76 -8.70 -1.56
C ALA A 266 -5.93 -9.19 -0.68
N GLN A 267 -7.19 -8.97 -1.10
CA GLN A 267 -8.37 -9.33 -0.31
C GLN A 267 -9.12 -10.57 -0.82
N TRP A 268 -8.92 -10.98 -2.08
CA TRP A 268 -9.71 -12.02 -2.75
C TRP A 268 -8.77 -13.08 -3.33
N GLN A 269 -8.67 -14.24 -2.67
CA GLN A 269 -7.73 -15.32 -3.03
C GLN A 269 -8.28 -16.34 -4.04
N ASP A 270 -9.54 -16.23 -4.47
CA ASP A 270 -10.16 -17.21 -5.38
C ASP A 270 -9.74 -17.03 -6.85
N GLN A 271 -9.35 -18.13 -7.50
CA GLN A 271 -8.82 -18.14 -8.88
C GLN A 271 -9.78 -17.59 -9.94
N GLU A 272 -11.08 -17.86 -9.84
CA GLU A 272 -12.06 -17.36 -10.82
C GLU A 272 -12.16 -15.83 -10.85
N ASN A 273 -11.82 -15.16 -9.75
CA ASN A 273 -11.84 -13.71 -9.68
C ASN A 273 -10.67 -13.11 -10.45
N ILE A 274 -9.50 -13.76 -10.40
CA ILE A 274 -8.28 -13.27 -11.05
C ILE A 274 -8.44 -13.27 -12.58
N ASP A 275 -9.06 -14.31 -13.14
CA ASP A 275 -9.38 -14.41 -14.56
C ASP A 275 -10.32 -13.29 -15.04
N TYR A 276 -11.37 -13.01 -14.24
CA TYR A 276 -12.24 -11.87 -14.47
C TYR A 276 -11.47 -10.54 -14.39
N PHE A 277 -10.55 -10.38 -13.44
CA PHE A 277 -9.73 -9.16 -13.33
C PHE A 277 -8.87 -8.89 -14.56
N LEU A 278 -8.20 -9.93 -15.08
CA LEU A 278 -7.41 -9.81 -16.30
C LEU A 278 -8.29 -9.41 -17.50
N SER A 279 -9.52 -9.92 -17.56
CA SER A 279 -10.49 -9.57 -18.62
C SER A 279 -10.94 -8.10 -18.61
N LEU A 280 -10.83 -7.40 -17.47
CA LEU A 280 -11.17 -5.96 -17.37
C LEU A 280 -10.10 -5.06 -18.03
N CYS A 281 -8.91 -5.59 -18.30
CA CYS A 281 -7.86 -4.87 -19.00
C CYS A 281 -8.08 -4.97 -20.52
N PRO A 282 -7.93 -3.87 -21.29
CA PRO A 282 -7.95 -3.92 -22.76
C PRO A 282 -6.88 -4.87 -23.33
N ALA A 283 -7.24 -5.63 -24.36
CA ALA A 283 -6.39 -6.66 -24.94
C ALA A 283 -5.05 -6.13 -25.48
N ASP A 284 -5.05 -4.90 -26.00
CA ASP A 284 -3.88 -4.19 -26.52
C ASP A 284 -2.86 -3.83 -25.42
N GLN A 285 -3.30 -3.72 -24.16
CA GLN A 285 -2.45 -3.30 -23.04
C GLN A 285 -1.96 -4.48 -22.19
N TRP A 286 -2.41 -5.70 -22.49
CA TRP A 286 -2.04 -6.90 -21.74
C TRP A 286 -0.53 -7.17 -21.72
N PRO A 287 0.21 -7.13 -22.84
CA PRO A 287 1.64 -7.44 -22.81
C PRO A 287 2.39 -6.54 -21.84
N THR A 288 2.12 -5.24 -21.88
CA THR A 288 2.78 -4.25 -21.02
C THR A 288 2.32 -4.34 -19.56
N LEU A 289 1.06 -4.72 -19.29
CA LEU A 289 0.61 -5.02 -17.93
C LEU A 289 1.35 -6.23 -17.35
N ILE A 290 1.46 -7.31 -18.13
CA ILE A 290 2.17 -8.54 -17.74
C ILE A 290 3.64 -8.24 -17.48
N ASP A 291 4.32 -7.51 -18.38
CA ASP A 291 5.71 -7.07 -18.18
C ASP A 291 5.86 -6.32 -16.85
N HIS A 292 4.96 -5.38 -16.58
CA HIS A 292 5.00 -4.59 -15.36
C HIS A 292 4.77 -5.43 -14.09
N VAL A 293 3.85 -6.40 -14.13
CA VAL A 293 3.60 -7.32 -13.01
C VAL A 293 4.84 -8.20 -12.77
N ILE A 294 5.42 -8.78 -13.83
CA ILE A 294 6.65 -9.60 -13.76
C ILE A 294 7.79 -8.79 -13.12
N VAL A 295 8.06 -7.58 -13.61
CA VAL A 295 9.11 -6.71 -13.06
C VAL A 295 8.82 -6.33 -11.60
N SER A 296 7.57 -6.03 -11.27
CA SER A 296 7.19 -5.69 -9.88
C SER A 296 7.41 -6.85 -8.92
N VAL A 297 7.12 -8.08 -9.34
CA VAL A 297 7.34 -9.29 -8.51
C VAL A 297 8.84 -9.57 -8.40
N PHE A 298 9.59 -9.49 -9.50
CA PHE A 298 11.03 -9.68 -9.51
C PHE A 298 11.74 -8.70 -8.57
N ASN A 299 11.45 -7.40 -8.68
CA ASN A 299 12.05 -6.39 -7.84
C ASN A 299 11.75 -6.61 -6.36
N ALA A 300 10.55 -7.07 -6.00
CA ALA A 300 10.20 -7.39 -4.62
C ALA A 300 11.08 -8.54 -4.08
N ILE A 301 11.24 -9.61 -4.86
CA ILE A 301 12.09 -10.75 -4.51
C ILE A 301 13.56 -10.34 -4.39
N ASP A 302 14.07 -9.55 -5.33
CA ASP A 302 15.46 -9.09 -5.37
C ASP A 302 15.79 -8.15 -4.20
N THR A 303 14.88 -7.22 -3.86
CA THR A 303 15.03 -6.35 -2.67
C THR A 303 14.99 -7.11 -1.35
N GLU A 304 14.23 -8.21 -1.25
CA GLU A 304 14.19 -9.03 -0.03
C GLU A 304 15.48 -9.86 0.12
N MET A 305 16.04 -10.39 -0.98
CA MET A 305 17.30 -11.13 -0.97
C MET A 305 18.52 -10.27 -0.57
N ASN A 306 18.52 -8.99 -0.92
CA ASN A 306 19.63 -8.08 -0.62
C ASN A 306 19.60 -7.52 0.82
N ASN A 307 18.48 -7.61 1.54
CA ASN A 307 18.30 -6.92 2.82
C ASN A 307 18.42 -7.80 4.07
N ASN A 308 18.37 -9.14 4.00
CA ASN A 308 18.43 -10.00 5.20
C ASN A 308 19.11 -11.35 4.95
N HIS A 309 20.15 -11.69 5.73
CA HIS A 309 20.81 -13.00 5.73
C HIS A 309 20.04 -14.12 6.47
N LEU A 310 18.86 -13.84 7.03
CA LEU A 310 18.09 -14.78 7.85
C LEU A 310 16.58 -14.48 7.78
N ILE A 311 15.84 -14.80 6.71
CA ILE A 311 14.36 -14.90 6.81
C ILE A 311 13.79 -16.04 5.95
N GLU A 312 12.78 -16.67 6.54
CA GLU A 312 11.92 -17.78 6.14
C GLU A 312 11.17 -17.57 4.79
N GLU A 313 10.91 -18.67 4.08
CA GLU A 313 10.25 -18.70 2.75
C GLU A 313 8.84 -18.07 2.68
N SER A 314 8.27 -17.66 3.81
CA SER A 314 6.88 -17.20 3.98
C SER A 314 6.62 -15.75 3.52
N SER A 315 7.63 -14.88 3.41
CA SER A 315 7.42 -13.46 3.02
C SER A 315 7.07 -13.29 1.54
N ILE A 316 7.70 -14.09 0.67
CA ILE A 316 7.55 -13.99 -0.78
C ILE A 316 6.12 -14.39 -1.20
N GLU A 317 5.52 -15.36 -0.51
CA GLU A 317 4.14 -15.84 -0.79
C GLU A 317 3.06 -14.78 -0.52
N ALA A 318 3.37 -13.72 0.22
CA ALA A 318 2.43 -12.65 0.57
C ALA A 318 2.30 -11.56 -0.52
N ASN A 319 3.10 -11.58 -1.59
CA ASN A 319 3.01 -10.57 -2.65
C ASN A 319 1.71 -10.76 -3.48
N PRO A 320 0.73 -9.83 -3.42
CA PRO A 320 -0.54 -9.98 -4.14
C PRO A 320 -0.36 -10.04 -5.66
N ASN A 321 0.74 -9.53 -6.21
CA ASN A 321 1.04 -9.63 -7.63
C ASN A 321 1.41 -11.06 -8.07
N LEU A 322 1.84 -11.94 -7.16
CA LEU A 322 2.01 -13.37 -7.49
C LEU A 322 0.66 -14.03 -7.81
N LEU A 323 -0.43 -13.57 -7.21
CA LEU A 323 -1.78 -14.05 -7.53
C LEU A 323 -2.14 -13.73 -8.98
N LEU A 324 -1.72 -12.58 -9.53
CA LEU A 324 -1.92 -12.26 -10.95
C LEU A 324 -1.17 -13.20 -11.90
N LEU A 325 0.01 -13.66 -11.49
CA LEU A 325 0.84 -14.54 -12.31
C LEU A 325 0.36 -15.99 -12.31
N ALA A 326 -0.36 -16.43 -11.27
CA ALA A 326 -0.77 -17.83 -11.13
C ALA A 326 -1.75 -18.34 -12.21
N PRO A 327 -2.81 -17.61 -12.60
CA PRO A 327 -3.69 -18.06 -13.70
C PRO A 327 -3.03 -18.00 -15.07
N LEU A 328 -2.14 -17.03 -15.30
CA LEU A 328 -1.36 -16.92 -16.54
C LEU A 328 -0.50 -18.19 -16.79
N GLN A 329 -0.11 -18.90 -15.72
CA GLN A 329 0.62 -20.18 -15.84
C GLN A 329 -0.21 -21.33 -16.38
N LYS A 330 -1.49 -21.39 -16.00
CA LYS A 330 -2.35 -22.55 -16.31
C LYS A 330 -2.80 -22.55 -17.77
N GLN A 331 -2.48 -21.50 -18.54
CA GLN A 331 -2.96 -21.27 -19.91
C GLN A 331 -4.49 -21.46 -20.00
N THR A 332 -5.22 -21.22 -18.91
CA THR A 332 -6.66 -21.49 -18.80
C THR A 332 -7.48 -20.51 -19.62
N ILE A 333 -6.86 -19.45 -20.14
CA ILE A 333 -7.51 -18.44 -20.96
C ILE A 333 -6.62 -18.08 -22.16
N SER A 334 -7.28 -17.80 -23.28
CA SER A 334 -6.78 -17.23 -24.53
C SER A 334 -6.09 -15.86 -24.34
N PHE A 335 -5.02 -15.79 -23.56
CA PHE A 335 -4.19 -14.60 -23.40
C PHE A 335 -2.86 -14.82 -24.13
N PRO A 336 -2.48 -13.96 -25.09
CA PRO A 336 -1.20 -14.08 -25.79
C PRO A 336 -0.07 -13.65 -24.86
N ILE A 337 0.68 -14.62 -24.33
CA ILE A 337 1.91 -14.40 -23.54
C ILE A 337 3.09 -14.79 -24.44
N ASN A 338 4.13 -13.95 -24.51
CA ASN A 338 5.33 -14.32 -25.27
C ASN A 338 6.20 -15.34 -24.53
N LEU A 339 7.17 -15.93 -25.24
CA LEU A 339 8.00 -17.00 -24.69
C LEU A 339 8.83 -16.54 -23.48
N PHE A 340 9.38 -15.32 -23.51
CA PHE A 340 10.18 -14.82 -22.40
C PHE A 340 9.33 -14.51 -21.15
N GLN A 341 8.17 -13.87 -21.31
CA GLN A 341 7.18 -13.69 -20.25
C GLN A 341 6.78 -15.02 -19.63
N PHE A 342 6.53 -16.06 -20.44
CA PHE A 342 6.21 -17.40 -19.95
C PHE A 342 7.32 -17.97 -19.05
N LEU A 343 8.56 -17.90 -19.50
CA LEU A 343 9.74 -18.35 -18.74
C LEU A 343 9.92 -17.53 -17.45
N ALA A 344 9.73 -16.21 -17.52
CA ALA A 344 9.83 -15.32 -16.37
C ALA A 344 8.74 -15.61 -15.33
N ILE A 345 7.50 -15.86 -15.75
CA ILE A 345 6.40 -16.25 -14.86
C ILE A 345 6.74 -17.55 -14.13
N GLN A 346 7.13 -18.59 -14.86
CA GLN A 346 7.54 -19.87 -14.27
C GLN A 346 8.76 -19.74 -13.33
N TYR A 347 9.70 -18.84 -13.66
CA TYR A 347 10.82 -18.50 -12.79
C TYR A 347 10.34 -17.95 -11.44
N LEU A 348 9.55 -16.88 -11.48
CA LEU A 348 9.11 -16.13 -10.30
C LEU A 348 8.18 -16.94 -9.41
N THR A 349 7.39 -17.85 -9.98
CA THR A 349 6.47 -18.69 -9.22
C THR A 349 7.07 -20.04 -8.84
N LYS A 350 8.39 -20.18 -8.95
CA LYS A 350 9.17 -21.34 -8.52
C LYS A 350 8.67 -22.67 -9.09
N GLN A 351 8.10 -22.68 -10.30
CA GLN A 351 7.67 -23.94 -10.91
C GLN A 351 8.86 -24.85 -11.24
N ALA A 352 8.65 -26.16 -11.11
CA ALA A 352 9.62 -27.16 -11.53
C ALA A 352 9.76 -27.17 -13.05
N PHE A 353 10.97 -27.44 -13.53
CA PHE A 353 11.25 -27.57 -14.95
C PHE A 353 10.45 -28.75 -15.54
N ASN A 354 9.57 -28.47 -16.51
CA ASN A 354 8.76 -29.49 -17.17
C ASN A 354 8.86 -29.33 -18.69
N LEU A 355 9.50 -30.32 -19.33
CA LEU A 355 9.80 -30.30 -20.75
C LEU A 355 8.55 -30.25 -21.64
N ASN A 356 7.49 -30.99 -21.27
CA ASN A 356 6.26 -31.06 -22.07
C ASN A 356 5.51 -29.72 -22.05
N VAL A 357 5.49 -29.06 -20.89
CA VAL A 357 4.91 -27.72 -20.73
C VAL A 357 5.67 -26.69 -21.56
N LEU A 358 7.00 -26.73 -21.53
CA LEU A 358 7.86 -25.83 -22.31
C LEU A 358 7.72 -26.05 -23.82
N LYS A 359 7.65 -27.30 -24.29
CA LYS A 359 7.41 -27.63 -25.69
C LYS A 359 6.11 -27.02 -26.21
N LYS A 360 5.04 -27.15 -25.43
CA LYS A 360 3.73 -26.59 -25.76
C LYS A 360 3.81 -25.06 -25.89
N ALA A 361 4.33 -24.39 -24.86
CA ALA A 361 4.47 -22.93 -24.87
C ALA A 361 5.36 -22.43 -26.02
N PHE A 362 6.46 -23.12 -26.31
CA PHE A 362 7.38 -22.77 -27.40
C PHE A 362 6.71 -22.87 -28.77
N SER A 363 5.89 -23.91 -28.99
CA SER A 363 5.13 -24.07 -30.23
C SER A 363 4.05 -23.00 -30.41
N GLU A 364 3.35 -22.64 -29.33
CA GLU A 364 2.29 -21.62 -29.33
C GLU A 364 2.83 -20.20 -29.55
N THR A 365 4.06 -19.93 -29.10
CA THR A 365 4.72 -18.62 -29.19
C THR A 365 5.64 -18.47 -30.40
N GLN A 366 5.63 -19.45 -31.33
CA GLN A 366 6.53 -19.51 -32.49
C GLN A 366 8.03 -19.47 -32.13
N GLY A 367 8.38 -19.79 -30.88
CA GLY A 367 9.77 -19.93 -30.43
C GLY A 367 10.59 -18.64 -30.38
N SER A 368 9.99 -17.45 -30.48
CA SER A 368 10.74 -16.18 -30.47
C SER A 368 10.88 -15.60 -29.06
N ILE A 369 12.11 -15.23 -28.69
CA ILE A 369 12.43 -14.59 -27.41
C ILE A 369 12.65 -13.07 -27.52
N LYS A 370 12.49 -12.45 -28.70
CA LYS A 370 12.84 -11.03 -28.96
C LYS A 370 12.27 -10.01 -27.97
N ASP A 371 11.12 -10.30 -27.37
CA ASP A 371 10.45 -9.44 -26.40
C ASP A 371 11.19 -9.34 -25.04
N HIS A 372 12.26 -10.11 -24.81
CA HIS A 372 13.11 -9.99 -23.61
C HIS A 372 13.66 -8.56 -23.39
N GLN A 373 13.81 -7.78 -24.47
CA GLN A 373 14.34 -6.41 -24.43
C GLN A 373 13.48 -5.44 -23.62
N THR A 374 12.20 -5.75 -23.35
CA THR A 374 11.33 -4.92 -22.49
C THR A 374 11.63 -5.08 -21.00
N PHE A 375 12.46 -6.06 -20.62
CA PHE A 375 12.78 -6.39 -19.24
C PHE A 375 14.16 -5.89 -18.79
N PRO A 376 14.38 -5.67 -17.48
CA PRO A 376 15.70 -5.32 -16.96
C PRO A 376 16.75 -6.43 -17.18
N PRO A 377 18.03 -6.09 -17.44
CA PRO A 377 19.11 -7.07 -17.64
C PRO A 377 19.27 -8.07 -16.48
N ALA A 378 19.00 -7.64 -15.24
CA ALA A 378 19.02 -8.51 -14.06
C ALA A 378 18.01 -9.66 -14.15
N LEU A 379 16.76 -9.34 -14.50
CA LEU A 379 15.71 -10.35 -14.69
C LEU A 379 16.01 -11.25 -15.89
N GLN A 380 16.49 -10.67 -17.00
CA GLN A 380 16.93 -11.42 -18.17
C GLN A 380 18.01 -12.46 -17.81
N SER A 381 19.06 -12.03 -17.09
CA SER A 381 20.13 -12.90 -16.63
C SER A 381 19.61 -14.02 -15.73
N ALA A 382 18.82 -13.68 -14.71
CA ALA A 382 18.33 -14.64 -13.71
C ALA A 382 17.44 -15.74 -14.33
N VAL A 383 16.51 -15.36 -15.22
CA VAL A 383 15.63 -16.31 -15.92
C VAL A 383 16.48 -17.23 -16.79
N VAL A 384 17.36 -16.68 -17.61
CA VAL A 384 18.16 -17.46 -18.57
C VAL A 384 19.09 -18.44 -17.84
N GLU A 385 19.78 -18.00 -16.79
CA GLU A 385 20.68 -18.84 -16.01
C GLU A 385 19.95 -20.00 -15.33
N LYS A 386 18.75 -19.76 -14.79
CA LYS A 386 17.92 -20.83 -14.23
C LYS A 386 17.60 -21.89 -15.27
N TYR A 387 17.14 -21.49 -16.46
CA TYR A 387 16.74 -22.46 -17.48
C TYR A 387 17.94 -23.19 -18.09
N ILE A 388 19.06 -22.51 -18.34
CA ILE A 388 20.29 -23.18 -18.79
C ILE A 388 20.76 -24.20 -17.75
N SER A 389 20.71 -23.84 -16.46
CA SER A 389 21.06 -24.75 -15.36
C SER A 389 20.12 -25.94 -15.28
N ALA A 390 18.80 -25.73 -15.42
CA ALA A 390 17.83 -26.82 -15.45
C ALA A 390 18.04 -27.78 -16.64
N ILE A 391 18.40 -27.23 -17.81
CA ILE A 391 18.73 -28.03 -18.99
C ILE A 391 20.02 -28.82 -18.78
N LYS A 392 21.05 -28.22 -18.15
CA LYS A 392 22.28 -28.93 -17.73
C LYS A 392 21.95 -30.11 -16.82
N VAL A 393 21.09 -29.93 -15.83
CA VAL A 393 20.65 -31.00 -14.91
C VAL A 393 19.91 -32.10 -15.67
N PHE A 394 18.95 -31.74 -16.54
CA PHE A 394 18.23 -32.72 -17.35
C PHE A 394 19.17 -33.57 -18.22
N LEU A 395 20.16 -32.92 -18.86
CA LEU A 395 21.17 -33.62 -19.65
C LEU A 395 22.08 -34.48 -18.78
N GLN A 396 22.40 -34.06 -17.56
CA GLN A 396 23.16 -34.86 -16.60
C GLN A 396 22.42 -36.14 -16.22
N ASP A 397 21.11 -36.06 -15.97
CA ASP A 397 20.28 -37.23 -15.65
C ASP A 397 20.19 -38.20 -16.83
N LEU A 398 20.13 -37.68 -18.06
CA LEU A 398 20.20 -38.49 -19.28
C LEU A 398 21.55 -39.21 -19.40
N LEU A 399 22.65 -38.58 -18.98
CA LEU A 399 23.98 -39.18 -19.04
C LEU A 399 24.19 -40.31 -18.03
N ILE A 400 23.52 -40.28 -16.89
CA ILE A 400 23.54 -41.39 -15.92
C ILE A 400 22.98 -42.68 -16.56
N GLN A 401 22.05 -42.54 -17.51
CA GLN A 401 21.43 -43.66 -18.24
C GLN A 401 22.33 -44.20 -19.36
N VAL A 402 23.43 -43.52 -19.70
CA VAL A 402 24.38 -43.97 -20.73
C VAL A 402 25.40 -44.92 -20.08
N PRO A 403 25.44 -46.21 -20.46
CA PRO A 403 26.32 -47.19 -19.82
C PRO A 403 27.82 -46.82 -20.01
N LYS A 404 28.75 -47.36 -19.19
CA LYS A 404 30.20 -47.00 -19.16
C LYS A 404 31.14 -48.07 -19.77
N GLU A 405 31.39 -48.03 -21.06
CA GLU A 405 32.29 -48.94 -21.82
C GLU A 405 33.05 -48.15 -22.88
N ASN A 406 34.14 -48.71 -23.40
CA ASN A 406 35.28 -48.00 -24.00
C ASN A 406 35.07 -47.13 -25.27
N LYS A 407 33.84 -46.97 -25.79
CA LYS A 407 33.50 -45.94 -26.80
C LYS A 407 32.73 -44.73 -26.23
N ARG A 408 32.45 -44.72 -24.91
CA ARG A 408 31.59 -43.75 -24.20
C ARG A 408 32.33 -42.59 -23.51
N GLN A 409 33.66 -42.51 -23.63
CA GLN A 409 34.44 -41.38 -23.11
C GLN A 409 34.08 -40.07 -23.85
N ASP A 410 33.69 -40.14 -25.12
CA ASP A 410 33.40 -38.97 -25.93
C ASP A 410 32.16 -38.19 -25.46
N VAL A 411 31.03 -38.85 -25.17
CA VAL A 411 29.78 -38.15 -24.77
C VAL A 411 29.93 -37.49 -23.41
N HIS A 412 30.54 -38.19 -22.46
CA HIS A 412 30.81 -37.63 -21.13
C HIS A 412 31.84 -36.50 -21.19
N HIS A 413 32.83 -36.59 -22.09
CA HIS A 413 33.78 -35.51 -22.32
C HIS A 413 33.12 -34.30 -22.99
N ILE A 414 32.28 -34.52 -24.00
CA ILE A 414 31.48 -33.48 -24.68
C ILE A 414 30.52 -32.80 -23.70
N PHE A 415 29.91 -33.53 -22.77
CA PHE A 415 29.09 -32.94 -21.70
C PHE A 415 29.92 -32.22 -20.64
N LYS A 416 31.09 -32.74 -20.25
CA LYS A 416 31.98 -31.99 -19.37
C LYS A 416 32.39 -30.66 -20.01
N GLN A 417 32.66 -30.66 -21.32
CA GLN A 417 32.89 -29.42 -22.09
C GLN A 417 31.68 -28.48 -22.07
N PHE A 418 30.45 -29.02 -22.17
CA PHE A 418 29.20 -28.27 -22.01
C PHE A 418 29.11 -27.59 -20.63
N CYS A 419 29.45 -28.31 -19.56
CA CYS A 419 29.39 -27.74 -18.21
C CYS A 419 30.54 -26.75 -17.94
N SER A 420 31.68 -26.88 -18.63
CA SER A 420 32.91 -26.10 -18.36
C SER A 420 33.14 -24.89 -19.26
N HIS A 421 32.31 -24.64 -20.28
CA HIS A 421 32.50 -23.52 -21.20
C HIS A 421 31.39 -22.48 -21.06
N GLU A 422 31.68 -21.22 -21.35
CA GLU A 422 30.68 -20.13 -21.40
C GLU A 422 30.34 -19.74 -22.85
N ASN A 423 30.90 -20.44 -23.84
CA ASN A 423 30.97 -19.97 -25.22
C ASN A 423 29.86 -20.55 -26.14
N HIS A 424 28.94 -19.69 -26.58
CA HIS A 424 27.70 -19.95 -27.36
C HIS A 424 27.88 -20.89 -28.56
N ASP A 425 28.87 -20.65 -29.42
CA ASP A 425 29.04 -21.38 -30.69
C ASP A 425 29.45 -22.84 -30.54
N LYS A 426 29.98 -23.20 -29.37
CA LYS A 426 30.28 -24.59 -29.03
C LYS A 426 29.02 -25.31 -28.57
N PHE A 427 28.07 -24.62 -27.97
CA PHE A 427 26.94 -25.20 -27.24
C PHE A 427 25.88 -25.89 -28.11
N THR A 428 25.42 -25.22 -29.16
CA THR A 428 24.48 -25.81 -30.13
C THR A 428 25.09 -27.01 -30.86
N LYS A 429 26.38 -26.92 -31.19
CA LYS A 429 27.15 -28.04 -31.77
C LYS A 429 27.29 -29.20 -30.78
N ILE A 430 27.44 -28.93 -29.49
CA ILE A 430 27.57 -29.95 -28.45
C ILE A 430 26.29 -30.81 -28.34
N ILE A 431 25.09 -30.24 -28.37
CA ILE A 431 23.85 -31.05 -28.30
C ILE A 431 23.69 -31.93 -29.54
N THR A 432 24.00 -31.41 -30.72
CA THR A 432 24.03 -32.21 -31.96
C THR A 432 25.08 -33.32 -31.90
N LEU A 433 26.22 -33.09 -31.24
CA LEU A 433 27.26 -34.11 -31.02
C LEU A 433 26.84 -35.15 -29.97
N ILE A 434 26.11 -34.75 -28.92
CA ILE A 434 25.53 -35.66 -27.93
C ILE A 434 24.53 -36.58 -28.63
N LEU A 435 23.59 -36.02 -29.41
CA LEU A 435 22.62 -36.78 -30.22
C LEU A 435 23.30 -37.83 -31.07
N LYS A 436 24.29 -37.45 -31.89
CA LYS A 436 25.01 -38.38 -32.79
C LYS A 436 25.75 -39.53 -32.08
N LYS A 437 26.02 -39.40 -30.78
CA LYS A 437 26.80 -40.38 -30.02
C LYS A 437 25.98 -41.11 -28.94
N LEU A 438 24.66 -40.89 -28.88
CA LEU A 438 23.78 -41.67 -28.02
C LEU A 438 23.56 -43.09 -28.58
N PRO A 439 23.42 -44.11 -27.72
CA PRO A 439 22.93 -45.43 -28.13
C PRO A 439 21.59 -45.35 -28.87
N GLU A 440 21.34 -46.21 -29.86
CA GLU A 440 20.16 -46.16 -30.74
C GLU A 440 18.83 -46.10 -29.96
N ASP A 441 18.73 -46.90 -28.90
CA ASP A 441 17.58 -47.00 -28.01
C ASP A 441 17.34 -45.74 -27.17
N LEU A 442 18.40 -45.02 -26.78
CA LEU A 442 18.28 -43.71 -26.10
C LEU A 442 18.08 -42.57 -27.11
N HIS A 443 18.68 -42.67 -28.28
CA HIS A 443 18.50 -41.72 -29.37
C HIS A 443 17.04 -41.67 -29.80
N ALA A 444 16.45 -42.82 -30.16
CA ALA A 444 15.05 -42.91 -30.58
C ALA A 444 14.07 -42.41 -29.50
N ARG A 445 14.44 -42.55 -28.21
CA ARG A 445 13.62 -42.12 -27.08
C ARG A 445 13.67 -40.61 -26.81
N TYR A 446 14.83 -39.97 -26.97
CA TYR A 446 15.05 -38.58 -26.54
C TYR A 446 15.34 -37.61 -27.70
N GLU A 447 15.40 -38.06 -28.95
CA GLU A 447 15.67 -37.22 -30.12
C GLU A 447 14.78 -35.98 -30.17
N THR A 448 13.47 -36.14 -29.99
CA THR A 448 12.52 -35.01 -30.01
C THR A 448 12.70 -34.06 -28.83
N ASP A 449 13.12 -34.56 -27.66
CA ASP A 449 13.38 -33.76 -26.47
C ASP A 449 14.65 -32.93 -26.63
N LEU A 450 15.73 -33.57 -27.10
CA LEU A 450 17.04 -32.96 -27.29
C LEU A 450 17.05 -31.94 -28.44
N ASN A 451 16.34 -32.21 -29.55
CA ASN A 451 16.16 -31.26 -30.64
C ASN A 451 15.42 -29.99 -30.16
N PHE A 452 14.38 -30.16 -29.35
CA PHE A 452 13.69 -29.02 -28.73
C PHE A 452 14.61 -28.23 -27.79
N LEU A 453 15.35 -28.90 -26.91
CA LEU A 453 16.29 -28.26 -25.99
C LEU A 453 17.37 -27.47 -26.73
N GLN A 454 17.85 -27.99 -27.88
CA GLN A 454 18.79 -27.27 -28.74
C GLN A 454 18.20 -25.96 -29.26
N GLN A 455 16.94 -25.98 -29.72
CA GLN A 455 16.25 -24.78 -30.19
C GLN A 455 16.03 -23.76 -29.06
N LEU A 456 15.58 -24.22 -27.89
CA LEU A 456 15.38 -23.37 -26.72
C LEU A 456 16.70 -22.74 -26.24
N LEU A 457 17.77 -23.53 -26.12
CA LEU A 457 19.09 -23.02 -25.73
C LEU A 457 19.62 -21.99 -26.71
N SER A 458 19.42 -22.19 -28.02
CA SER A 458 19.82 -21.21 -29.04
C SER A 458 19.15 -19.87 -28.77
N GLN A 459 17.86 -19.86 -28.38
CA GLN A 459 17.15 -18.62 -28.05
C GLN A 459 17.61 -18.01 -26.71
N LEU A 460 17.88 -18.84 -25.70
CA LEU A 460 18.35 -18.38 -24.39
C LEU A 460 19.74 -17.73 -24.47
N TYR A 461 20.65 -18.32 -25.25
CA TYR A 461 22.00 -17.77 -25.37
C TYR A 461 22.04 -16.45 -26.16
N LEU A 462 21.09 -16.21 -27.08
CA LEU A 462 20.95 -14.89 -27.72
C LEU A 462 20.73 -13.76 -26.69
N ILE A 463 20.11 -14.06 -25.54
CA ILE A 463 19.93 -13.08 -24.44
C ILE A 463 21.24 -12.87 -23.67
N ILE A 464 21.97 -13.96 -23.37
CA ILE A 464 23.27 -13.85 -22.66
C ILE A 464 24.27 -13.02 -23.46
N GLU A 465 24.23 -13.15 -24.78
CA GLU A 465 25.09 -12.40 -25.69
C GLU A 465 24.64 -10.96 -25.93
N ASP A 466 23.49 -10.54 -25.38
CA ASP A 466 23.04 -9.15 -25.48
C ASP A 466 24.07 -8.24 -24.78
N PRO A 467 24.60 -7.19 -25.46
CA PRO A 467 25.56 -6.26 -24.88
C PRO A 467 25.14 -5.66 -23.54
N LEU A 468 23.84 -5.44 -23.31
CA LEU A 468 23.31 -4.90 -22.06
C LEU A 468 23.39 -5.92 -20.92
N VAL A 469 23.13 -7.21 -21.22
CA VAL A 469 23.23 -8.30 -20.24
C VAL A 469 24.69 -8.58 -19.92
N ILE A 470 25.57 -8.60 -20.93
CA ILE A 470 27.03 -8.73 -20.74
C ILE A 470 27.55 -7.61 -19.85
N LYS A 471 27.15 -6.36 -20.13
CA LYS A 471 27.57 -5.20 -19.34
C LYS A 471 27.13 -5.33 -17.89
N TYR A 472 25.87 -5.69 -17.64
CA TYR A 472 25.35 -5.92 -16.30
C TYR A 472 26.12 -7.02 -15.56
N LYS A 473 26.38 -8.16 -16.21
CA LYS A 473 27.17 -9.26 -15.61
C LYS A 473 28.58 -8.84 -15.24
N ASN A 474 29.23 -8.06 -16.10
CA ASN A 474 30.57 -7.54 -15.83
C ASN A 474 30.56 -6.56 -14.65
N GLU A 475 29.57 -5.68 -14.57
CA GLU A 475 29.40 -4.76 -13.43
C GLU A 475 29.18 -5.53 -12.13
N LEU A 476 28.30 -6.54 -12.14
CA LEU A 476 28.04 -7.40 -10.99
C LEU A 476 29.29 -8.19 -10.56
N MET A 477 30.06 -8.72 -11.52
CA MET A 477 31.33 -9.41 -11.24
C MET A 477 32.37 -8.45 -10.63
N ILE A 478 32.46 -7.22 -11.12
CA ILE A 478 33.35 -6.19 -10.56
C ILE A 478 32.95 -5.88 -9.11
N GLU A 479 31.66 -5.73 -8.84
CA GLU A 479 31.12 -5.45 -7.50
C GLU A 479 31.36 -6.63 -6.55
N GLN A 480 31.09 -7.87 -6.96
CA GLN A 480 31.38 -9.08 -6.19
C GLN A 480 32.88 -9.21 -5.90
N ASN A 481 33.74 -8.99 -6.89
CA ASN A 481 35.19 -9.01 -6.71
C ASN A 481 35.67 -7.90 -5.77
N LYS A 482 34.97 -6.76 -5.73
CA LYS A 482 35.27 -5.67 -4.79
C LYS A 482 34.84 -6.06 -3.37
N SER A 483 33.62 -6.57 -3.18
CA SER A 483 33.13 -7.05 -1.88
C SER A 483 33.95 -8.21 -1.33
N GLN A 484 34.37 -9.15 -2.19
CA GLN A 484 35.24 -10.25 -1.82
C GLN A 484 36.63 -9.74 -1.40
N ARG A 485 37.22 -8.81 -2.16
CA ARG A 485 38.48 -8.17 -1.77
C ARG A 485 38.36 -7.43 -0.44
N GLU A 486 37.30 -6.65 -0.23
CA GLU A 486 37.07 -5.96 1.05
C GLU A 486 36.88 -6.95 2.22
N TYR A 487 36.24 -8.09 1.98
CA TYR A 487 36.10 -9.16 2.98
C TYR A 487 37.43 -9.85 3.27
N GLU A 488 38.22 -10.17 2.24
CA GLU A 488 39.56 -10.77 2.35
C GLU A 488 40.51 -9.81 3.07
N GLU A 489 40.49 -8.51 2.73
CA GLU A 489 41.22 -7.45 3.44
C GLU A 489 40.81 -7.38 4.92
N ARG A 490 39.50 -7.37 5.23
CA ARG A 490 39.03 -7.39 6.63
C ARG A 490 39.47 -8.65 7.36
N THR A 491 39.41 -9.80 6.70
CA THR A 491 39.81 -11.09 7.27
C THR A 491 41.32 -11.13 7.50
N GLN A 492 42.10 -10.56 6.59
CA GLN A 492 43.55 -10.45 6.68
C GLN A 492 43.98 -9.47 7.76
N VAL A 493 43.38 -8.28 7.84
CA VAL A 493 43.55 -7.33 8.96
C VAL A 493 43.17 -7.99 10.28
N SER A 494 42.09 -8.78 10.32
CA SER A 494 41.70 -9.52 11.51
C SER A 494 42.70 -10.64 11.87
N ARG A 495 43.31 -11.29 10.88
CA ARG A 495 44.37 -12.31 11.08
C ARG A 495 45.68 -11.67 11.55
N GLU A 496 46.08 -10.54 10.98
CA GLU A 496 47.26 -9.76 11.37
C GLU A 496 47.10 -9.17 12.78
N LEU A 497 45.89 -8.73 13.13
CA LEU A 497 45.53 -8.35 14.49
C LEU A 497 45.66 -9.55 15.45
N LEU A 498 45.15 -10.73 15.07
CA LEU A 498 45.27 -11.96 15.87
C LEU A 498 46.73 -12.44 16.01
N LEU A 499 47.55 -12.25 14.97
CA LEU A 499 48.99 -12.52 15.00
C LEU A 499 49.73 -11.53 15.91
N SER A 500 49.41 -10.24 15.82
CA SER A 500 49.96 -9.19 16.69
C SER A 500 49.60 -9.44 18.17
N ILE A 501 48.37 -9.91 18.42
CA ILE A 501 47.91 -10.38 19.74
C ILE A 501 48.72 -11.60 20.20
N ARG A 502 49.03 -12.56 19.32
CA ARG A 502 49.87 -13.74 19.62
C ARG A 502 51.34 -13.37 19.89
N GLU A 503 51.87 -12.36 19.21
CA GLU A 503 53.26 -11.90 19.31
C GLU A 503 53.50 -10.96 20.50
N GLY A 504 52.49 -10.73 21.35
CA GLY A 504 52.64 -9.98 22.60
C GLY A 504 52.63 -8.45 22.44
N LYS A 505 52.24 -7.93 21.27
CA LYS A 505 51.87 -6.51 21.11
C LYS A 505 50.38 -6.38 21.43
N GLN A 506 50.01 -6.27 22.71
CA GLN A 506 48.61 -6.44 23.14
C GLN A 506 47.87 -5.19 23.59
N SER A 507 46.63 -5.08 23.09
CA SER A 507 45.58 -4.10 23.41
C SER A 507 44.47 -4.70 24.30
N ARG A 508 43.49 -3.86 24.69
CA ARG A 508 42.42 -4.01 25.70
C ARG A 508 41.64 -5.35 25.78
N VAL A 509 41.67 -6.22 24.77
CA VAL A 509 41.00 -7.54 24.79
C VAL A 509 41.65 -8.51 25.80
N ALA A 510 42.93 -8.31 26.12
CA ALA A 510 43.63 -9.09 27.14
C ALA A 510 43.16 -8.78 28.57
N TYR A 511 42.62 -7.58 28.81
CA TYR A 511 42.16 -7.13 30.13
C TYR A 511 40.85 -7.81 30.54
N GLN A 512 39.88 -7.86 29.63
CA GLN A 512 38.60 -8.53 29.87
C GLN A 512 38.78 -10.04 30.14
N ARG A 513 39.68 -10.70 29.42
CA ARG A 513 39.97 -12.13 29.63
C ARG A 513 40.72 -12.43 30.93
N MET A 514 41.47 -11.48 31.49
CA MET A 514 42.16 -11.62 32.78
C MET A 514 41.20 -11.53 33.97
N GLU A 515 40.22 -10.64 33.90
CA GLU A 515 39.12 -10.59 34.87
C GLU A 515 38.23 -11.84 34.79
N GLU A 516 37.92 -12.32 33.59
CA GLU A 516 37.13 -13.55 33.38
C GLU A 516 37.81 -14.81 33.93
N LEU A 517 39.14 -14.91 33.83
CA LEU A 517 39.91 -16.09 34.26
C LEU A 517 40.31 -16.09 35.74
N PHE A 518 40.53 -14.91 36.34
CA PHE A 518 41.11 -14.81 37.69
C PHE A 518 40.27 -13.98 38.68
N GLY A 519 39.15 -13.41 38.24
CA GLY A 519 38.24 -12.63 39.09
C GLY A 519 38.95 -11.50 39.83
N GLU A 520 38.64 -11.31 41.10
CA GLU A 520 39.18 -10.24 41.96
C GLU A 520 40.72 -10.28 42.13
N LYS A 521 41.39 -11.37 41.74
CA LYS A 521 42.86 -11.50 41.79
C LYS A 521 43.56 -11.01 40.52
N ALA A 522 42.82 -10.58 39.50
CA ALA A 522 43.36 -10.13 38.21
C ALA A 522 44.40 -9.01 38.37
N LEU A 523 44.09 -7.99 39.18
CA LEU A 523 44.99 -6.86 39.47
C LEU A 523 46.31 -7.29 40.13
N VAL A 524 46.26 -8.26 41.07
CA VAL A 524 47.45 -8.76 41.77
C VAL A 524 48.34 -9.61 40.85
N MET A 525 47.76 -10.40 39.95
CA MET A 525 48.50 -11.14 38.92
C MET A 525 49.18 -10.19 37.93
N GLN A 526 48.49 -9.12 37.55
CA GLN A 526 48.98 -8.09 36.64
C GLN A 526 50.21 -7.37 37.19
N GLU A 527 50.18 -6.97 38.47
CA GLU A 527 51.35 -6.37 39.12
C GLU A 527 52.53 -7.36 39.24
N LYS A 528 52.26 -8.64 39.46
CA LYS A 528 53.28 -9.69 39.56
C LYS A 528 53.97 -9.94 38.21
N TRP A 529 53.21 -9.92 37.11
CA TRP A 529 53.75 -10.06 35.75
C TRP A 529 54.48 -8.80 35.28
N LYS A 530 53.98 -7.62 35.64
CA LYS A 530 54.66 -6.35 35.41
C LYS A 530 56.03 -6.30 36.11
N LYS A 531 56.13 -6.77 37.36
CA LYS A 531 57.40 -6.79 38.13
C LYS A 531 58.38 -7.88 37.71
N ASN A 532 57.91 -9.08 37.36
CA ASN A 532 58.79 -10.24 37.13
C ASN A 532 59.09 -10.53 35.65
N LEU A 533 58.25 -10.05 34.72
CA LEU A 533 58.33 -10.39 33.29
C LEU A 533 58.43 -9.16 32.37
N GLY A 534 58.39 -7.94 32.92
CA GLY A 534 58.56 -6.69 32.15
C GLY A 534 57.41 -6.37 31.18
N VAL A 535 56.24 -6.97 31.38
CA VAL A 535 55.07 -6.79 30.50
C VAL A 535 54.28 -5.54 30.91
N HIS A 536 54.05 -4.64 29.96
CA HIS A 536 53.27 -3.39 30.14
C HIS A 536 51.96 -3.43 29.34
N PHE A 537 50.89 -2.84 29.90
CA PHE A 537 49.58 -2.73 29.26
C PHE A 537 49.27 -1.27 28.92
N PHE A 538 48.81 -1.04 27.69
CA PHE A 538 48.46 0.26 27.08
C PHE A 538 47.09 0.78 27.53
N ASP A 539 46.94 2.10 27.70
CA ASP A 539 45.69 2.73 28.14
C ASP A 539 45.01 3.50 26.99
N ALA A 540 43.79 3.08 26.65
CA ALA A 540 43.03 3.64 25.53
C ALA A 540 42.24 4.91 25.88
N GLU A 541 42.36 5.45 27.10
CA GLU A 541 41.86 6.79 27.44
C GLU A 541 42.88 7.91 27.18
N ASP A 542 44.12 7.57 26.81
CA ASP A 542 45.10 8.53 26.33
C ASP A 542 44.82 8.91 24.86
N LYS A 543 44.47 10.19 24.64
CA LYS A 543 44.09 10.71 23.33
C LYS A 543 45.25 10.76 22.35
N GLU A 544 46.49 10.94 22.82
CA GLU A 544 47.65 11.05 21.92
C GLU A 544 48.01 9.68 21.33
N GLU A 545 47.94 8.63 22.13
CA GLU A 545 48.26 7.28 21.67
C GLU A 545 47.18 6.68 20.75
N LEU A 546 45.91 7.08 20.93
CA LEU A 546 44.80 6.71 20.04
C LEU A 546 44.93 7.35 18.64
N GLU A 547 45.42 8.60 18.55
CA GLU A 547 45.66 9.25 17.25
C GLU A 547 46.86 8.63 16.52
N LEU A 548 47.92 8.26 17.24
CA LEU A 548 49.10 7.63 16.66
C LEU A 548 48.81 6.26 16.05
N ALA A 549 48.03 5.43 16.75
CA ALA A 549 47.60 4.12 16.25
C ALA A 549 46.64 4.21 15.05
N LYS A 550 45.76 5.22 15.00
CA LYS A 550 44.91 5.47 13.84
C LYS A 550 45.72 5.91 12.62
N LYS A 551 46.76 6.72 12.83
CA LYS A 551 47.64 7.21 11.78
C LYS A 551 48.51 6.10 11.18
N GLU A 552 49.09 5.23 12.00
CA GLU A 552 49.83 4.04 11.52
C GLU A 552 48.92 3.08 10.73
N ALA A 553 47.68 2.87 11.18
CA ALA A 553 46.73 2.01 10.48
C ALA A 553 46.30 2.60 9.11
N GLU A 554 46.15 3.92 9.01
CA GLU A 554 45.86 4.59 7.74
C GLU A 554 47.06 4.58 6.78
N GLU A 555 48.30 4.74 7.28
CA GLU A 555 49.52 4.66 6.47
C GLU A 555 49.76 3.25 5.93
N MET A 556 49.55 2.20 6.74
CA MET A 556 49.61 0.80 6.30
C MET A 556 48.56 0.48 5.24
N LYS A 557 47.34 1.01 5.39
CA LYS A 557 46.26 0.86 4.41
C LYS A 557 46.56 1.57 3.08
N LYS A 558 47.27 2.70 3.13
CA LYS A 558 47.67 3.48 1.95
C LYS A 558 48.84 2.82 1.20
N LEU A 559 49.87 2.35 1.91
CA LEU A 559 50.99 1.59 1.35
C LEU A 559 50.54 0.31 0.63
N ASN A 560 49.60 -0.44 1.21
CA ASN A 560 49.08 -1.66 0.58
C ASN A 560 48.20 -1.38 -0.65
N ARG A 561 47.48 -0.25 -0.69
CA ARG A 561 46.74 0.19 -1.89
C ARG A 561 47.68 0.57 -3.03
N GLU A 562 48.73 1.33 -2.74
CA GLU A 562 49.74 1.71 -3.74
C GLU A 562 50.51 0.50 -4.30
N TYR A 563 50.76 -0.52 -3.47
CA TYR A 563 51.39 -1.78 -3.90
C TYR A 563 50.46 -2.63 -4.79
N ASN A 564 49.18 -2.73 -4.44
CA ASN A 564 48.19 -3.50 -5.21
C ASN A 564 47.73 -2.80 -6.49
N ASP A 565 47.62 -1.47 -6.51
CA ASP A 565 47.28 -0.71 -7.73
C ASP A 565 48.40 -0.78 -8.78
N SER A 566 49.67 -0.80 -8.35
CA SER A 566 50.83 -1.11 -9.20
C SER A 566 50.75 -2.51 -9.84
N TYR A 567 50.31 -3.50 -9.07
CA TYR A 567 50.12 -4.87 -9.55
C TYR A 567 48.90 -5.03 -10.47
N ALA A 568 47.81 -4.32 -10.21
CA ALA A 568 46.61 -4.33 -11.06
C ALA A 568 46.83 -3.59 -12.39
N LEU A 569 47.57 -2.48 -12.40
CA LEU A 569 47.96 -1.75 -13.63
C LEU A 569 48.97 -2.53 -14.49
N SER A 570 49.87 -3.31 -13.88
CA SER A 570 50.75 -4.24 -14.61
C SER A 570 49.99 -5.46 -15.15
N ALA A 571 49.01 -6.01 -14.41
CA ALA A 571 48.17 -7.11 -14.89
C ALA A 571 47.25 -6.71 -16.06
N LEU A 572 46.76 -5.46 -16.09
CA LEU A 572 45.96 -4.92 -17.20
C LEU A 572 46.80 -4.61 -18.46
N SER A 573 48.10 -4.28 -18.31
CA SER A 573 49.00 -4.07 -19.46
C SER A 573 49.55 -5.37 -20.06
N TYR A 574 49.60 -6.47 -19.29
CA TYR A 574 49.95 -7.81 -19.79
C TYR A 574 48.75 -8.67 -20.23
N GLY A 575 47.51 -8.20 -20.04
CA GLY A 575 46.28 -8.93 -20.33
C GLY A 575 45.85 -9.03 -21.81
N LEU A 576 46.67 -8.60 -22.77
CA LEU A 576 46.38 -8.78 -24.21
C LEU A 576 47.02 -10.02 -24.84
N SER A 577 47.78 -10.84 -24.09
CA SER A 577 48.25 -12.12 -24.61
C SER A 577 48.60 -13.10 -23.50
N THR A 578 47.75 -14.10 -23.25
CA THR A 578 48.04 -15.55 -23.27
C THR A 578 47.12 -16.37 -22.36
N SER A 579 46.90 -17.60 -22.80
CA SER A 579 46.05 -18.67 -22.26
C SER A 579 46.42 -19.14 -20.84
N PRO A 580 45.50 -19.83 -20.12
CA PRO A 580 45.73 -20.29 -18.76
C PRO A 580 46.62 -21.54 -18.72
N SER A 581 47.89 -21.38 -18.38
CA SER A 581 48.77 -22.52 -18.04
C SER A 581 49.74 -22.25 -16.89
N LEU A 582 49.55 -21.20 -16.08
CA LEU A 582 50.48 -20.82 -15.01
C LEU A 582 50.08 -21.28 -13.59
N ALA A 583 48.97 -22.00 -13.43
CA ALA A 583 48.56 -22.55 -12.14
C ALA A 583 49.27 -23.86 -11.74
N SER A 584 50.19 -24.38 -12.56
CA SER A 584 50.86 -25.68 -12.30
C SER A 584 52.31 -25.60 -11.84
N TYR A 585 52.83 -24.44 -11.44
CA TYR A 585 54.24 -24.30 -11.01
C TYR A 585 54.49 -23.79 -9.59
N LEU A 586 53.46 -23.66 -8.74
CA LEU A 586 53.63 -23.22 -7.34
C LEU A 586 53.23 -24.31 -6.33
N ASN A 587 53.80 -25.50 -6.49
CA ASN A 587 53.94 -26.47 -5.40
C ASN A 587 55.24 -27.26 -5.63
N TYR A 588 56.36 -26.66 -5.23
CA TYR A 588 57.57 -27.30 -4.72
C TYR A 588 58.33 -26.32 -3.83
#